data_AF-A0A919NH81-F1
#
_entry.id   AF-A0A919NH81-F1
#
_cell.length_a   1.000
_cell.length_b   1.000
_cell.length_c   1.000
_cell.angle_alpha   90.00
_cell.angle_beta   90.00
_cell.angle_gamma   90.00
#
_symmetry.space_group_name_H-M   'P 1'
#
loop_
_entity.id
_entity.type
_entity.pdbx_description
1 polymer ?
#
loop_
_entity_poly.entity_id
_entity_poly.type
_entity_poly.pdbx_seq_one_letter_code
_entity_poly.pdbx_strand_id
1 'polypeptide(L)'
;MPKGTTLVRLVDEFTASLYQHGIVIDRQAVEQEMQDRIAQIADRLQVDPQTVLREHACDGWGRQMSADVVDQIQSERLLEGQGVMTLGENR
;
A
#
# COMPACT_ATOMS: atom_id res chain seq x y z
N MET A 1 1.52 3.02 27.10
CA MET A 1 2.53 3.06 26.02
C MET A 1 1.86 2.51 24.77
N PRO A 2 1.79 3.25 23.65
CA PRO A 2 1.29 2.66 22.41
C PRO A 2 2.18 1.47 22.08
N LYS A 3 1.59 0.28 21.96
CA LYS A 3 2.32 -0.91 21.54
C LYS A 3 2.61 -0.70 20.05
N GLY A 4 3.81 -0.25 19.72
CA GLY A 4 4.24 -0.12 18.33
C GLY A 4 3.90 -1.37 17.52
N THR A 5 3.62 -1.18 16.23
CA THR A 5 3.24 -2.30 15.36
C THR A 5 4.48 -3.10 14.90
N THR A 6 4.27 -4.24 14.28
CA THR A 6 5.34 -5.05 13.67
C THR A 6 5.13 -5.14 12.17
N LEU A 7 6.20 -5.37 11.41
CA LEU A 7 6.13 -5.60 9.96
C LEU A 7 5.10 -6.69 9.62
N VAL A 8 5.15 -7.81 10.35
CA VAL A 8 4.21 -8.93 10.16
C VAL A 8 2.76 -8.50 10.31
N ARG A 9 2.44 -7.65 11.30
CA ARG A 9 1.08 -7.13 11.49
C ARG A 9 0.65 -6.20 10.37
N LEU A 10 1.54 -5.32 9.92
CA LEU A 10 1.26 -4.42 8.80
C LEU A 10 0.96 -5.19 7.51
N VAL A 11 1.80 -6.19 7.20
CA VAL A 11 1.61 -7.07 6.04
C VAL A 11 0.28 -7.82 6.14
N ASP A 12 -0.07 -8.31 7.33
CA ASP A 12 -1.33 -9.04 7.56
C ASP A 12 -2.55 -8.11 7.38
N GLU A 13 -2.54 -6.92 7.97
CA GLU A 13 -3.63 -5.94 7.80
C GLU A 13 -3.79 -5.47 6.34
N PHE A 14 -2.69 -5.26 5.64
CA PHE A 14 -2.69 -4.83 4.24
C PHE A 14 -3.19 -5.92 3.31
N THR A 15 -2.67 -7.15 3.44
CA THR A 15 -3.11 -8.30 2.63
C THR A 15 -4.57 -8.64 2.91
N ALA A 16 -5.00 -8.59 4.18
CA ALA A 16 -6.40 -8.77 4.54
C ALA A 16 -7.30 -7.70 3.89
N SER A 17 -6.89 -6.44 3.92
CA SER A 17 -7.65 -5.34 3.30
C SER A 17 -7.78 -5.55 1.78
N LEU A 18 -6.68 -5.85 1.09
CA LEU A 18 -6.71 -6.10 -0.35
C LEU A 18 -7.57 -7.31 -0.72
N TYR A 19 -7.52 -8.37 0.09
CA TYR A 19 -8.37 -9.54 -0.09
C TYR A 19 -9.87 -9.21 0.04
N GLN A 20 -10.24 -8.30 0.94
CA GLN A 20 -11.63 -7.81 1.04
C GLN A 20 -12.11 -7.08 -0.22
N HIS A 21 -11.19 -6.50 -1.00
CA HIS A 21 -11.46 -5.88 -2.30
C HIS A 21 -11.34 -6.86 -3.48
N GLY A 22 -11.12 -8.15 -3.22
CA GLY A 22 -10.95 -9.19 -4.25
C GLY A 22 -9.59 -9.16 -4.96
N ILE A 23 -8.62 -8.44 -4.40
CA ILE A 23 -7.27 -8.33 -4.95
C ILE A 23 -6.38 -9.38 -4.28
N VAL A 24 -5.90 -10.33 -5.07
CA VAL A 24 -4.94 -11.33 -4.62
C VAL A 24 -3.54 -10.82 -4.92
N ILE A 25 -2.74 -10.65 -3.88
CA ILE A 25 -1.34 -10.23 -3.97
C ILE A 25 -0.45 -11.22 -3.26
N ASP A 26 0.76 -11.39 -3.76
CA ASP A 26 1.76 -12.23 -3.11
C ASP A 26 2.24 -11.58 -1.80
N ARG A 27 2.11 -12.33 -0.69
CA ARG A 27 2.47 -11.84 0.65
C ARG A 27 3.97 -11.51 0.74
N GLN A 28 4.82 -12.30 0.09
CA GLN A 28 6.27 -12.10 0.14
C GLN A 28 6.66 -10.83 -0.61
N ALA A 29 6.04 -10.56 -1.76
CA ALA A 29 6.19 -9.30 -2.48
C ALA A 29 5.77 -8.10 -1.62
N VAL A 30 4.61 -8.18 -0.94
CA VAL A 30 4.14 -7.12 -0.02
C VAL A 30 5.13 -6.90 1.13
N GLU A 31 5.65 -7.97 1.72
CA GLU A 31 6.59 -7.89 2.82
C GLU A 31 7.90 -7.21 2.40
N GLN A 32 8.44 -7.54 1.22
CA GLN A 32 9.64 -6.88 0.68
C GLN A 32 9.39 -5.40 0.40
N GLU A 33 8.28 -5.05 -0.23
CA GLU A 33 7.91 -3.66 -0.54
C GLU A 33 7.74 -2.83 0.75
N MET A 34 7.08 -3.39 1.76
CA MET A 34 6.91 -2.74 3.06
C MET A 34 8.25 -2.55 3.76
N GLN A 35 9.12 -3.57 3.72
CA GLN A 35 10.44 -3.48 4.33
C GLN A 35 11.28 -2.39 3.65
N ASP A 36 11.25 -2.30 2.32
CA ASP A 36 11.97 -1.27 1.56
C ASP A 36 11.46 0.14 1.90
N ARG A 37 10.14 0.34 1.93
CA ARG A 37 9.54 1.62 2.34
C ARG A 37 9.93 2.02 3.76
N ILE A 38 9.89 1.08 4.71
CA ILE A 38 10.32 1.36 6.08
C ILE A 38 11.81 1.73 6.10
N ALA A 39 12.65 1.06 5.34
CA ALA A 39 14.08 1.39 5.23
C ALA A 39 14.31 2.78 4.64
N GLN A 40 13.54 3.18 3.61
CA GLN A 40 13.63 4.54 3.05
C GLN A 40 13.18 5.62 4.04
N ILE A 41 12.13 5.35 4.84
CA ILE A 41 11.69 6.26 5.89
C ILE A 41 12.74 6.36 7.00
N ALA A 42 13.30 5.22 7.39
CA ALA A 42 14.36 5.12 8.39
C ALA A 42 15.60 5.93 7.98
N ASP A 43 16.03 5.80 6.72
CA ASP A 43 17.13 6.57 6.14
C ASP A 43 16.83 8.08 6.16
N ARG A 44 15.64 8.50 5.69
CA ARG A 44 15.24 9.92 5.70
C ARG A 44 15.20 10.54 7.09
N LEU A 45 14.74 9.77 8.07
CA LEU A 45 14.64 10.22 9.45
C LEU A 45 15.94 10.03 10.23
N GLN A 46 16.94 9.36 9.64
CA GLN A 46 18.20 8.97 10.29
C GLN A 46 17.94 8.16 11.58
N VAL A 47 16.95 7.26 11.53
CA VAL A 47 16.58 6.37 12.65
C VAL A 47 16.62 4.92 12.20
N ASP A 48 16.50 4.00 13.17
CA ASP A 48 16.42 2.57 12.90
C ASP A 48 15.04 2.18 12.31
N PRO A 49 14.95 1.23 11.37
CA PRO A 49 13.68 0.71 10.86
C PRO A 49 12.71 0.24 11.96
N GLN A 50 13.26 -0.31 13.06
CA GLN A 50 12.45 -0.69 14.22
C GLN A 50 11.88 0.52 14.97
N THR A 51 12.58 1.64 14.97
CA THR A 51 12.11 2.92 15.51
C THR A 51 10.99 3.48 14.65
N VAL A 52 11.10 3.40 13.33
CA VAL A 52 9.99 3.76 12.41
C VAL A 52 8.74 2.95 12.73
N LEU A 53 8.88 1.63 12.88
CA LEU A 53 7.76 0.75 13.23
C LEU A 53 7.15 1.05 14.61
N ARG A 54 7.96 1.53 15.56
CA ARG A 54 7.52 1.77 16.93
C ARG A 54 6.92 3.16 17.13
N GLU A 55 7.49 4.17 16.49
CA GLU A 55 7.17 5.59 16.72
C GLU A 55 6.32 6.19 15.60
N HIS A 56 6.44 5.70 14.37
CA HIS A 56 5.78 6.26 13.20
C HIS A 56 4.68 5.37 12.63
N ALA A 57 4.83 4.04 12.73
CA ALA A 57 3.78 3.10 12.35
C ALA A 57 2.80 2.91 13.52
N CYS A 58 1.78 3.76 13.55
CA CYS A 58 0.63 3.59 14.45
C CYS A 58 -0.28 2.44 13.99
N ASP A 59 -1.15 1.97 14.89
CA ASP A 59 -2.24 1.04 14.55
C ASP A 59 -3.02 1.54 13.32
N GLY A 60 -3.22 0.67 12.34
CA GLY A 60 -3.96 0.98 11.12
C GLY A 60 -3.14 1.55 9.97
N TRP A 61 -1.82 1.75 10.12
CA TRP A 61 -0.96 2.22 9.02
C TRP A 61 -1.02 1.29 7.80
N GLY A 62 -1.04 -0.04 8.01
CA GLY A 62 -1.20 -1.02 6.92
C GLY A 62 -2.55 -0.91 6.21
N ARG A 63 -3.60 -0.52 6.94
CA ARG A 63 -4.94 -0.27 6.41
C ARG A 63 -5.02 1.03 5.60
N GLN A 64 -4.29 2.05 6.03
CA GLN A 64 -4.22 3.33 5.31
C GLN A 64 -3.44 3.16 4.00
N MET A 65 -2.33 2.41 4.03
CA MET A 65 -1.57 2.07 2.82
C MET A 65 -2.39 1.24 1.83
N SER A 66 -3.18 0.27 2.30
CA SER A 66 -4.03 -0.52 1.41
C SER A 66 -5.14 0.35 0.79
N ALA A 67 -5.70 1.29 1.54
CA ALA A 67 -6.68 2.24 1.00
C ALA A 67 -6.10 3.11 -0.13
N ASP A 68 -4.89 3.66 0.05
CA ASP A 68 -4.18 4.42 -0.99
C ASP A 68 -3.94 3.58 -2.26
N VAL A 69 -3.51 2.32 -2.10
CA VAL A 69 -3.28 1.41 -3.23
C VAL A 69 -4.58 1.05 -3.95
N VAL A 70 -5.66 0.79 -3.19
CA VAL A 70 -6.98 0.50 -3.77
C VAL A 70 -7.51 1.73 -4.52
N ASP A 71 -7.36 2.93 -3.97
CA ASP A 71 -7.73 4.19 -4.62
C ASP A 71 -6.94 4.40 -5.92
N GLN A 72 -5.62 4.18 -5.88
CA GLN A 72 -4.77 4.26 -7.07
C GLN A 72 -5.18 3.24 -8.14
N ILE A 73 -5.40 1.98 -7.79
CA ILE A 73 -5.86 0.94 -8.74
C ILE A 73 -7.22 1.31 -9.32
N GLN A 74 -8.15 1.84 -8.52
CA GLN A 74 -9.46 2.29 -9.00
C GLN A 74 -9.33 3.49 -9.93
N SER A 75 -8.48 4.45 -9.59
CA SER A 75 -8.20 5.63 -10.41
C SER A 75 -7.53 5.28 -11.74
N GLU A 76 -6.54 4.37 -11.73
CA GLU A 76 -5.90 3.84 -12.94
C GLU A 76 -6.87 3.04 -13.80
N ARG A 77 -7.72 2.19 -13.21
CA ARG A 77 -8.79 1.50 -13.95
C ARG A 77 -9.81 2.46 -14.55
N LEU A 78 -10.09 3.59 -13.89
CA LEU A 78 -10.94 4.64 -14.44
C LEU A 78 -10.28 5.34 -15.65
N LEU A 79 -8.96 5.54 -15.61
CA LEU A 79 -8.18 6.10 -16.70
C LEU A 79 -8.09 5.14 -17.90
N GLU A 80 -7.92 3.83 -17.66
CA GLU A 80 -7.96 2.81 -18.72
C GLU A 80 -9.36 2.63 -19.32
N GLY A 81 -10.42 2.88 -18.53
CA GLY A 81 -11.81 2.84 -18.97
C GLY A 81 -12.28 4.07 -19.76
N GLN A 82 -11.56 5.20 -19.70
CA GLN A 82 -11.92 6.45 -20.40
C GLN A 82 -11.12 6.72 -21.68
N GLY A 83 -10.34 5.74 -22.16
CA GLY A 83 -9.49 5.88 -23.34
C GLY A 83 -10.11 5.58 -24.71
N VAL A 84 -11.41 5.23 -24.82
CA VAL A 84 -12.04 4.93 -26.13
C VAL A 84 -13.45 5.51 -26.26
N MET A 85 -13.53 6.80 -26.57
CA MET A 85 -14.57 7.47 -27.38
C MET A 85 -13.87 8.73 -27.89
N THR A 86 -13.79 9.10 -29.16
CA THR A 86 -14.48 8.75 -30.40
C THR A 86 -13.69 9.44 -31.51
N LEU A 87 -13.22 8.71 -32.53
CA LEU A 87 -13.04 9.31 -33.85
C LEU A 87 -13.91 8.50 -34.80
N GLY A 88 -15.18 8.92 -34.88
CA GLY A 88 -15.94 8.71 -36.09
C GLY A 88 -15.24 9.47 -37.21
N GLU A 89 -14.60 8.76 -38.12
CA GLU A 89 -14.16 9.32 -39.38
C GLU A 89 -14.70 8.45 -40.52
N ASN A 90 -15.93 8.81 -40.90
CA ASN A 90 -16.33 9.10 -42.26
C ASN A 90 -15.89 8.12 -43.37
N ARG A 91 -16.78 7.21 -43.75
CA ARG A 91 -16.95 6.88 -45.17
C ARG A 91 -18.29 6.23 -45.51
#